data_AF-A0A7K4YAW4-F1
#
_entry.id   AF-A0A7K4YAW4-F1
#
_cell.length_a   1.000
_cell.length_b   1.000
_cell.length_c   1.000
_cell.angle_alpha   90.00
_cell.angle_beta   90.00
_cell.angle_gamma   90.00
#
_symmetry.space_group_name_H-M   'P 1'
#
loop_
_entity.id
_entity.type
_entity.pdbx_description
1 polymer ?
#
loop_
_entity_poly.entity_id
_entity_poly.type
_entity_poly.pdbx_seq_one_letter_code
_entity_poly.pdbx_strand_id
1 'polypeptide(L)'
;MEAGGLEWLLVPVQQLVSWGAAGAMVFGGVVPYIPQYRDIRRTQNAEGFSTYVCLVLLVANILRILFWFGRRFESPLLWQSIIMIITMLLMLKLCTEVRVSNELNIKRRSFAAADSKDEEFRAPPKRSYLDFDLNYFWHWSKFTDYIQCVLTFTGVTGYITYLWLDSSLFVEMLGFLAVFTEAMLGVPQLYRNYQNRSTEGMSVKMVLMWTSGDTFKTVYFILNQAPFQFSICGLLQVFVDIAILLQVYLYSYYPQKPASHTTHPASTKAL
;
A
#
# COMPACT_ATOMS: atom_id res chain seq x y z
N MET A 1 -17.61 -49.45 17.12
CA MET A 1 -17.35 -48.39 18.13
C MET A 1 -16.00 -47.80 17.79
N GLU A 2 -15.92 -46.69 17.05
CA GLU A 2 -14.66 -45.91 16.88
C GLU A 2 -14.83 -44.57 16.13
N ALA A 3 -16.06 -44.08 15.86
CA ALA A 3 -16.25 -42.76 15.24
C ALA A 3 -16.23 -41.60 16.26
N GLY A 4 -16.65 -41.82 17.50
CA GLY A 4 -16.72 -40.76 18.53
C GLY A 4 -15.38 -40.35 19.14
N GLY A 5 -14.33 -41.18 18.98
CA GLY A 5 -13.00 -40.94 19.54
C GLY A 5 -12.12 -40.01 18.70
N LEU A 6 -12.49 -39.71 17.45
CA LEU A 6 -11.75 -38.75 16.62
C LEU A 6 -12.41 -37.37 16.64
N GLU A 7 -13.74 -37.29 16.76
CA GLU A 7 -14.47 -36.02 16.76
C GLU A 7 -14.11 -35.11 17.94
N TRP A 8 -13.83 -35.65 19.12
CA TRP A 8 -13.39 -34.84 20.27
C TRP A 8 -12.01 -34.19 20.07
N LEU A 9 -11.15 -34.74 19.21
CA LEU A 9 -9.88 -34.12 18.81
C LEU A 9 -10.06 -33.19 17.61
N LEU A 10 -10.98 -33.50 16.69
CA LEU A 10 -11.22 -32.68 15.52
C LEU A 10 -11.80 -31.30 15.87
N VAL A 11 -12.69 -31.21 16.86
CA VAL A 11 -13.29 -29.94 17.29
C VAL A 11 -12.24 -28.92 17.81
N PRO A 12 -11.37 -29.23 18.78
CA PRO A 12 -10.35 -28.28 19.25
C PRO A 12 -9.33 -27.97 18.16
N VAL A 13 -8.97 -28.94 17.31
CA VAL A 13 -8.07 -28.69 16.18
C VAL A 13 -8.70 -27.73 15.17
N GLN A 14 -9.97 -27.90 14.82
CA GLN A 14 -10.70 -26.98 13.93
C GLN A 14 -10.83 -25.58 14.53
N GLN A 15 -11.07 -25.47 15.84
CA GLN A 15 -11.09 -24.18 16.53
C GLN A 15 -9.73 -23.50 16.48
N LEU A 16 -8.64 -24.22 16.77
CA LEU A 16 -7.28 -23.68 16.68
C LEU A 16 -6.93 -23.23 15.26
N VAL A 17 -7.30 -24.03 14.24
CA VAL A 17 -7.10 -23.66 12.83
C VAL A 17 -7.90 -22.42 12.47
N SER A 18 -9.16 -22.31 12.90
CA SER A 18 -10.01 -21.15 12.66
C SER A 18 -9.47 -19.88 13.33
N TRP A 19 -9.02 -19.98 14.59
CA TRP A 19 -8.40 -18.86 15.30
C TRP A 19 -7.09 -18.43 14.65
N GLY A 20 -6.26 -19.40 14.24
CA GLY A 20 -5.04 -19.15 13.49
C GLY A 20 -5.34 -18.46 12.15
N ALA A 21 -6.36 -18.90 11.43
CA ALA A 21 -6.78 -18.29 10.17
C ALA A 21 -7.32 -16.87 10.36
N ALA A 22 -8.13 -16.62 11.40
CA ALA A 22 -8.60 -15.29 11.75
C ALA A 22 -7.43 -14.36 12.11
N GLY A 23 -6.47 -14.83 12.90
CA GLY A 23 -5.25 -14.08 13.21
C GLY A 23 -4.44 -13.76 11.95
N ALA A 24 -4.24 -14.74 11.08
CA ALA A 24 -3.55 -14.56 9.80
C ALA A 24 -4.29 -13.56 8.89
N MET A 25 -5.61 -13.56 8.87
CA MET A 25 -6.40 -12.56 8.13
C MET A 25 -6.23 -11.15 8.70
N VAL A 26 -6.23 -11.01 10.02
CA VAL A 26 -6.10 -9.72 10.71
C VAL A 26 -4.73 -9.09 10.49
N PHE A 27 -3.66 -9.87 10.61
CA PHE A 27 -2.28 -9.37 10.56
C PHE A 27 -1.58 -9.57 9.21
N GLY A 28 -2.04 -10.49 8.37
CA GLY A 28 -1.35 -10.91 7.15
C GLY A 28 -1.05 -9.75 6.20
N GLY A 29 -2.00 -8.83 6.03
CA GLY A 29 -1.80 -7.63 5.20
C GLY A 29 -0.72 -6.68 5.75
N VAL A 30 -0.44 -6.69 7.05
CA VAL A 30 0.56 -5.80 7.68
C VAL A 30 1.98 -6.36 7.58
N VAL A 31 2.12 -7.69 7.53
CA VAL A 31 3.43 -8.37 7.54
C VAL A 31 4.43 -7.81 6.53
N PRO A 32 4.06 -7.53 5.25
CA PRO A 32 5.00 -6.98 4.27
C PRO A 32 5.52 -5.57 4.61
N TYR A 33 4.79 -4.78 5.38
CA TYR A 33 5.18 -3.41 5.75
C TYR A 33 6.14 -3.35 6.93
N ILE A 34 6.23 -4.41 7.74
CA ILE A 34 7.16 -4.50 8.87
C ILE A 34 8.63 -4.42 8.41
N PRO A 35 9.12 -5.27 7.47
CA PRO A 35 10.49 -5.14 6.98
C PRO A 35 10.70 -3.78 6.31
N GLN A 36 9.73 -3.30 5.52
CA GLN A 36 9.82 -1.99 4.86
C GLN A 36 9.99 -0.84 5.88
N TYR A 37 9.23 -0.85 6.98
CA TYR A 37 9.35 0.12 8.05
C TYR A 37 10.76 0.10 8.66
N ARG A 38 11.26 -1.11 8.95
CA ARG A 38 12.60 -1.29 9.53
C ARG A 38 13.70 -0.79 8.58
N ASP A 39 13.55 -1.03 7.29
CA ASP A 39 14.52 -0.63 6.27
C ASP A 39 14.57 0.89 6.11
N ILE A 40 13.41 1.55 6.03
CA ILE A 40 13.34 3.04 5.97
C ILE A 40 13.94 3.65 7.24
N ARG A 41 13.61 3.09 8.43
CA ARG A 41 14.13 3.59 9.69
C ARG A 41 15.65 3.41 9.82
N ARG A 42 16.20 2.32 9.29
CA ARG A 42 17.65 2.06 9.32
C ARG A 42 18.41 2.91 8.31
N THR A 43 17.91 3.02 7.09
CA THR A 43 18.57 3.74 6.00
C THR A 43 18.42 5.26 6.10
N GLN A 44 17.43 5.73 6.87
CA GLN A 44 17.02 7.15 6.88
C GLN A 44 16.74 7.66 5.46
N ASN A 45 16.25 6.78 4.59
CA ASN A 45 15.85 7.11 3.24
C ASN A 45 14.42 6.59 2.98
N ALA A 46 13.53 7.51 2.64
CA ALA A 46 12.12 7.22 2.35
C ALA A 46 11.75 7.41 0.86
N GLU A 47 12.73 7.60 -0.03
CA GLU A 47 12.51 7.79 -1.46
C GLU A 47 12.06 6.49 -2.16
N GLY A 48 12.54 5.34 -1.67
CA GLY A 48 12.19 4.03 -2.23
C GLY A 48 10.76 3.56 -1.94
N PHE A 49 10.03 4.24 -1.06
CA PHE A 49 8.65 3.89 -0.71
C PHE A 49 7.68 4.99 -1.15
N SER A 50 6.67 4.61 -1.93
CA SER A 50 5.64 5.53 -2.39
C SER A 50 4.59 5.77 -1.30
N THR A 51 4.48 7.02 -0.85
CA THR A 51 3.43 7.43 0.10
C THR A 51 2.02 7.30 -0.47
N TYR A 52 1.87 7.20 -1.80
CA TYR A 52 0.59 6.90 -2.44
C TYR A 52 0.07 5.50 -2.11
N VAL A 53 0.94 4.53 -1.82
CA VAL A 53 0.50 3.21 -1.34
C VAL A 53 -0.27 3.35 -0.03
N CYS A 54 0.22 4.21 0.88
CA CYS A 54 -0.50 4.54 2.10
C CYS A 54 -1.85 5.21 1.81
N LEU A 55 -1.92 6.14 0.85
CA LEU A 55 -3.20 6.77 0.46
C LEU A 55 -4.23 5.73 0.01
N VAL A 56 -3.85 4.91 -0.98
CA VAL A 56 -4.76 3.93 -1.59
C VAL A 56 -5.27 2.94 -0.54
N LEU A 57 -4.38 2.47 0.35
CA LEU A 57 -4.77 1.59 1.44
C LEU A 57 -5.62 2.28 2.51
N LEU A 58 -5.32 3.53 2.88
CA LEU A 58 -6.17 4.29 3.82
C LEU A 58 -7.57 4.43 3.25
N VAL A 59 -7.70 4.89 2.00
CA VAL A 59 -8.99 5.03 1.31
C VAL A 59 -9.72 3.68 1.25
N ALA A 60 -9.08 2.63 0.75
CA ALA A 60 -9.69 1.32 0.62
C ALA A 60 -10.20 0.75 1.96
N ASN A 61 -9.43 0.90 3.04
CA ASN A 61 -9.82 0.37 4.35
C ASN A 61 -10.87 1.24 5.05
N ILE A 62 -10.86 2.56 4.85
CA ILE A 62 -11.94 3.45 5.33
C ILE A 62 -13.26 3.11 4.65
N LEU A 63 -13.27 3.00 3.31
CA LEU A 63 -14.46 2.61 2.56
C LEU A 63 -14.99 1.24 2.99
N ARG A 64 -14.10 0.29 3.30
CA ARG A 64 -14.47 -1.05 3.78
C ARG A 64 -15.12 -1.03 5.15
N ILE A 65 -14.64 -0.19 6.07
CA ILE A 65 -15.27 0.03 7.38
C ILE A 65 -16.66 0.65 7.20
N LEU A 66 -16.81 1.63 6.29
CA LEU A 66 -18.12 2.23 5.99
C LEU A 66 -19.08 1.21 5.38
N PHE A 67 -18.60 0.38 4.45
CA PHE A 67 -19.36 -0.72 3.87
C PHE A 67 -19.84 -1.72 4.94
N TRP A 68 -19.04 -1.99 5.97
CA TRP A 68 -19.43 -2.88 7.07
C TRP A 68 -20.66 -2.38 7.86
N PHE A 69 -20.92 -1.07 7.88
CA PHE A 69 -22.15 -0.51 8.48
C PHE A 69 -23.40 -0.76 7.63
N GLY A 70 -23.27 -0.78 6.30
CA GLY A 70 -24.38 -1.11 5.40
C GLY A 70 -24.60 -2.62 5.29
N ARG A 71 -23.52 -3.40 5.18
CA ARG A 71 -23.58 -4.87 5.10
C ARG A 71 -22.55 -5.50 6.03
N ARG A 72 -23.04 -6.16 7.08
CA ARG A 72 -22.18 -6.86 8.04
C ARG A 72 -21.50 -8.05 7.36
N PHE A 73 -20.17 -8.08 7.44
CA PHE A 73 -19.33 -9.21 7.07
C PHE A 73 -18.47 -9.62 8.27
N GLU A 74 -17.74 -10.73 8.13
CA GLU A 74 -16.88 -11.35 9.13
C GLU A 74 -15.98 -10.35 9.91
N SER A 75 -16.06 -10.39 11.24
CA SER A 75 -15.34 -9.49 12.15
C SER A 75 -13.81 -9.45 11.94
N PRO A 76 -13.11 -10.55 11.58
CA PRO A 76 -11.68 -10.50 11.28
C PRO A 76 -11.30 -9.50 10.16
N LEU A 77 -12.14 -9.33 9.14
CA LEU A 77 -11.87 -8.38 8.04
C LEU A 77 -12.02 -6.92 8.50
N LEU A 78 -12.91 -6.66 9.47
CA LEU A 78 -13.05 -5.33 10.06
C LEU A 78 -11.81 -4.98 10.88
N TRP A 79 -11.35 -5.90 11.73
CA TRP A 79 -10.12 -5.74 12.48
C TRP A 79 -8.89 -5.59 11.58
N GLN A 80 -8.83 -6.37 10.50
CA GLN A 80 -7.81 -6.22 9.45
C GLN A 80 -7.79 -4.80 8.89
N SER A 81 -8.95 -4.20 8.63
CA SER A 81 -9.05 -2.84 8.09
C SER A 81 -8.56 -1.78 9.07
N ILE A 82 -8.94 -1.90 10.35
CA ILE A 82 -8.51 -1.00 11.42
C ILE A 82 -6.98 -1.06 11.59
N ILE A 83 -6.43 -2.27 11.69
CA ILE A 83 -4.99 -2.48 11.87
C ILE A 83 -4.19 -1.98 10.65
N MET A 84 -4.72 -2.19 9.44
CA MET A 84 -4.13 -1.67 8.22
C MET A 84 -4.09 -0.13 8.21
N ILE A 85 -5.19 0.54 8.61
CA ILE A 85 -5.20 2.01 8.73
C ILE A 85 -4.12 2.50 9.70
N ILE A 86 -4.02 1.89 10.88
CA ILE A 86 -3.00 2.25 11.88
C ILE A 86 -1.59 2.07 11.29
N THR A 87 -1.34 0.96 10.63
CA THR A 87 -0.03 0.67 9.99
C THR A 87 0.29 1.69 8.91
N MET A 88 -0.68 2.05 8.06
CA MET A 88 -0.46 3.05 7.01
C MET A 88 -0.18 4.45 7.57
N LEU A 89 -0.85 4.83 8.67
CA LEU A 89 -0.54 6.08 9.37
C LEU A 89 0.86 6.07 9.99
N LEU A 90 1.29 4.95 10.58
CA LEU A 90 2.65 4.80 11.13
C LEU A 90 3.71 4.84 10.02
N MET A 91 3.49 4.15 8.91
CA MET A 91 4.36 4.20 7.72
C MET A 91 4.47 5.62 7.18
N LEU A 92 3.34 6.32 7.05
CA LEU A 92 3.29 7.69 6.56
C LEU A 92 4.03 8.64 7.50
N LYS A 93 3.81 8.51 8.81
CA LYS A 93 4.54 9.28 9.82
C LYS A 93 6.05 9.09 9.68
N LEU A 94 6.52 7.85 9.63
CA LEU A 94 7.95 7.55 9.46
C LEU A 94 8.51 8.19 8.18
N CYS A 95 7.80 8.05 7.06
CA CYS A 95 8.23 8.62 5.78
C CYS A 95 8.32 10.16 5.85
N THR A 96 7.36 10.81 6.50
CA THR A 96 7.40 12.28 6.68
C THR A 96 8.53 12.73 7.59
N GLU A 97 8.78 12.03 8.70
CA GLU A 97 9.87 12.34 9.63
C GLU A 97 11.24 12.22 8.96
N VAL A 98 11.46 11.15 8.20
CA VAL A 98 12.70 10.92 7.45
C VAL A 98 12.89 11.99 6.36
N ARG A 99 11.84 12.32 5.59
CA ARG A 99 11.91 13.37 4.56
C ARG A 99 12.25 14.73 5.17
N VAL A 100 11.60 15.11 6.27
CA VAL A 100 11.88 16.38 6.97
C VAL A 100 13.30 16.41 7.53
N SER A 101 13.77 15.31 8.12
CA SER A 101 15.15 15.18 8.61
C SER A 101 16.18 15.38 7.48
N ASN A 102 15.93 14.78 6.31
CA ASN A 102 16.82 14.91 5.15
C ASN A 102 16.83 16.34 4.59
N GLU A 103 15.67 16.98 4.44
CA GLU A 103 15.55 18.38 4.04
C GLU A 103 16.32 19.31 4.99
N LEU A 104 16.18 19.13 6.30
CA LEU A 104 16.90 19.92 7.31
C LEU A 104 18.41 19.69 7.24
N ASN A 105 18.86 18.47 6.99
CA ASN A 105 20.28 18.15 6.84
C ASN A 105 20.87 18.79 5.57
N ILE A 106 20.16 18.77 4.44
CA ILE A 106 20.56 19.45 3.20
C ILE A 106 20.62 20.96 3.41
N LYS A 107 19.62 21.53 4.09
CA LYS A 107 19.58 22.96 4.41
C LYS A 107 20.74 23.37 5.34
N ARG A 108 21.07 22.56 6.34
CA ARG A 108 22.23 22.81 7.23
C ARG A 108 23.56 22.78 6.45
N ARG A 109 23.73 21.81 5.55
CA ARG A 109 24.93 21.70 4.70
C ARG A 109 25.08 22.89 3.74
N SER A 110 23.98 23.34 3.14
CA SER A 110 23.99 24.52 2.27
C SER A 110 24.29 25.80 3.04
N PHE A 111 23.77 26.00 4.26
CA PHE A 111 24.16 27.14 5.09
C PHE A 111 25.64 27.12 5.50
N ALA A 112 26.20 25.95 5.82
CA ALA A 112 27.63 25.82 6.10
C ALA A 112 28.51 26.09 4.86
N ALA A 113 27.99 25.88 3.65
CA ALA A 113 28.67 26.20 2.39
C ALA A 113 28.46 27.66 1.93
N ALA A 114 27.31 28.27 2.28
CA ALA A 114 26.93 29.63 1.92
C ALA A 114 27.66 30.72 2.72
N ASP A 115 28.39 30.37 3.79
CA ASP A 115 29.35 31.26 4.48
C ASP A 115 30.51 31.70 3.55
N SER A 116 30.51 31.29 2.28
CA SER A 116 31.49 31.69 1.26
C SER A 116 30.94 32.51 0.09
N LYS A 117 29.62 32.57 -0.17
CA LYS A 117 29.02 33.41 -1.24
C LYS A 117 27.56 33.75 -0.98
N ASP A 118 27.23 35.03 -1.07
CA ASP A 118 25.86 35.58 -1.08
C ASP A 118 25.06 35.05 -2.28
N GLU A 119 24.38 33.91 -2.13
CA GLU A 119 23.27 33.55 -3.00
C GLU A 119 21.96 33.47 -2.19
N GLU A 120 20.97 34.22 -2.67
CA GLU A 120 19.63 34.34 -2.13
C GLU A 120 18.93 32.97 -2.11
N PHE A 121 18.97 32.30 -0.95
CA PHE A 121 18.34 31.00 -0.74
C PHE A 121 16.81 31.11 -0.85
N ARG A 122 16.25 30.84 -2.04
CA ARG A 122 14.82 30.58 -2.21
C ARG A 122 14.47 29.29 -1.44
N ALA A 123 13.94 29.45 -0.23
CA ALA A 123 13.44 28.32 0.54
C ALA A 123 12.37 27.56 -0.27
N PRO A 124 12.43 26.21 -0.34
CA PRO A 124 11.35 25.45 -0.97
C PRO A 124 10.03 25.77 -0.23
N PRO A 125 8.92 25.95 -0.97
CA PRO A 125 7.67 26.41 -0.39
C PRO A 125 7.19 25.46 0.71
N LYS A 126 6.74 25.99 1.84
CA LYS A 126 6.10 25.23 2.91
C LYS A 126 4.74 24.73 2.39
N ARG A 127 4.73 23.57 1.75
CA ARG A 127 3.53 22.95 1.17
C ARG A 127 2.58 22.56 2.29
N SER A 128 1.39 23.17 2.30
CA SER A 128 0.36 22.96 3.31
C SER A 128 -0.91 22.38 2.67
N TYR A 129 -1.69 21.64 3.45
CA TYR A 129 -2.99 21.09 3.04
C TYR A 129 -3.97 22.12 2.44
N LEU A 130 -3.87 23.39 2.84
CA LEU A 130 -4.75 24.47 2.37
C LEU A 130 -4.40 25.00 0.98
N ASP A 131 -3.22 24.66 0.45
CA ASP A 131 -2.88 24.94 -0.93
C ASP A 131 -3.55 23.86 -1.80
N PHE A 132 -4.77 24.12 -2.27
CA PHE A 132 -5.57 23.23 -3.12
C PHE A 132 -5.01 23.10 -4.54
N ASP A 133 -3.72 22.83 -4.67
CA ASP A 133 -3.09 22.49 -5.94
C ASP A 133 -3.05 20.96 -6.09
N LEU A 134 -3.91 20.45 -6.98
CA LEU A 134 -4.02 19.03 -7.28
C LEU A 134 -2.70 18.42 -7.77
N ASN A 135 -1.80 19.22 -8.36
CA ASN A 135 -0.49 18.75 -8.83
C ASN A 135 0.43 18.31 -7.68
N TYR A 136 0.18 18.78 -6.45
CA TYR A 136 0.97 18.44 -5.26
C TYR A 136 0.18 17.61 -4.24
N PHE A 137 -0.96 17.05 -4.66
CA PHE A 137 -1.79 16.23 -3.80
C PHE A 137 -1.01 15.04 -3.23
N TRP A 138 -1.10 14.86 -1.91
CA TRP A 138 -0.42 13.80 -1.14
C TRP A 138 1.13 13.89 -1.08
N HIS A 139 1.68 15.09 -1.35
CA HIS A 139 3.09 15.41 -1.18
C HIS A 139 3.33 16.52 -0.13
N TRP A 140 2.58 16.48 0.97
CA TRP A 140 2.69 17.45 2.04
C TRP A 140 3.93 17.23 2.92
N SER A 141 4.40 18.33 3.52
CA SER A 141 5.61 18.35 4.36
C SER A 141 5.36 17.87 5.78
N LYS A 142 4.14 18.09 6.31
CA LYS A 142 3.78 17.79 7.70
C LYS A 142 2.85 16.58 7.77
N PHE A 143 3.08 15.70 8.75
CA PHE A 143 2.18 14.58 9.03
C PHE A 143 0.74 15.01 9.35
N THR A 144 0.57 16.15 10.02
CA THR A 144 -0.75 16.70 10.40
C THR A 144 -1.66 16.93 9.19
N ASP A 145 -1.09 17.37 8.07
CA ASP A 145 -1.82 17.66 6.84
C ASP A 145 -2.44 16.38 6.26
N TYR A 146 -1.72 15.25 6.35
CA TYR A 146 -2.24 13.94 5.96
C TYR A 146 -3.37 13.48 6.88
N ILE A 147 -3.24 13.65 8.19
CA ILE A 147 -4.29 13.29 9.15
C ILE A 147 -5.55 14.11 8.91
N GLN A 148 -5.41 15.42 8.69
CA GLN A 148 -6.54 16.29 8.35
C GLN A 148 -7.24 15.82 7.08
N CYS A 149 -6.50 15.52 6.01
CA CYS A 149 -7.08 14.97 4.79
C CYS A 149 -7.84 13.66 5.03
N VAL A 150 -7.25 12.73 5.79
CA VAL A 150 -7.87 11.42 6.09
C VAL A 150 -9.15 11.59 6.92
N LEU A 151 -9.13 12.48 7.91
CA LEU A 151 -10.30 12.78 8.74
C LEU A 151 -11.40 13.46 7.93
N THR A 152 -11.05 14.44 7.09
CA THR A 152 -12.01 15.09 6.18
C THR A 152 -12.62 14.09 5.21
N PHE A 153 -11.80 13.24 4.58
CA PHE A 153 -12.29 12.18 3.69
C PHE A 153 -13.23 11.21 4.42
N THR A 154 -12.86 10.78 5.63
CA THR A 154 -13.69 9.88 6.46
C THR A 154 -15.00 10.53 6.85
N GLY A 155 -14.99 11.79 7.29
CA GLY A 155 -16.18 12.53 7.70
C GLY A 155 -17.14 12.77 6.54
N VAL A 156 -16.63 13.24 5.39
CA VAL A 156 -17.44 13.49 4.18
C VAL A 156 -18.02 12.19 3.65
N THR A 157 -17.18 11.16 3.46
CA THR A 157 -17.64 9.88 2.91
C THR A 157 -18.55 9.14 3.88
N GLY A 158 -18.30 9.26 5.19
CA GLY A 158 -19.16 8.73 6.24
C GLY A 158 -20.53 9.40 6.27
N TYR A 159 -20.58 10.74 6.14
CA TYR A 159 -21.84 11.48 6.05
C TYR A 159 -22.64 11.10 4.80
N ILE A 160 -21.98 11.02 3.64
CA ILE A 160 -22.61 10.55 2.40
C ILE A 160 -23.15 9.12 2.56
N THR A 161 -22.36 8.23 3.16
CA THR A 161 -22.78 6.85 3.42
C THR A 161 -23.98 6.78 4.35
N TYR A 162 -24.03 7.65 5.37
CA TYR A 162 -25.17 7.72 6.28
C TYR A 162 -26.46 8.15 5.56
N LEU A 163 -26.39 9.15 4.66
CA LEU A 163 -27.55 9.62 3.89
C LEU A 163 -28.11 8.57 2.92
N TRP A 164 -27.27 7.69 2.39
CA TRP A 164 -27.64 6.67 1.39
C TRP A 164 -27.54 5.24 1.90
N LEU A 165 -27.55 5.04 3.22
CA LEU A 165 -27.39 3.72 3.83
C LEU A 165 -28.52 2.74 3.43
N ASP A 166 -29.74 3.25 3.25
CA ASP A 166 -30.91 2.44 2.86
C ASP A 166 -30.84 1.97 1.39
N SER A 167 -29.99 2.56 0.57
CA SER A 167 -29.82 2.17 -0.83
C SER A 167 -28.85 1.00 -0.95
N SER A 168 -29.38 -0.19 -1.23
CA SER A 168 -28.57 -1.39 -1.47
C SER A 168 -27.55 -1.18 -2.60
N LEU A 169 -27.94 -0.51 -3.69
CA LEU A 169 -27.03 -0.22 -4.80
C LEU A 169 -25.82 0.61 -4.35
N PHE A 170 -26.06 1.64 -3.52
CA PHE A 170 -24.97 2.47 -2.99
C PHE A 170 -24.03 1.65 -2.12
N VAL A 171 -24.57 0.85 -1.18
CA VAL A 171 -23.77 0.02 -0.27
C VAL A 171 -22.94 -1.02 -1.04
N GLU A 172 -23.51 -1.68 -2.04
CA GLU A 172 -22.79 -2.68 -2.86
C GLU A 172 -21.69 -2.03 -3.73
N MET A 173 -21.94 -0.83 -4.26
CA MET A 173 -20.94 -0.06 -5.00
C MET A 173 -19.81 0.45 -4.10
N LEU A 174 -20.13 0.89 -2.89
CA LEU A 174 -19.16 1.29 -1.87
C LEU A 174 -18.24 0.12 -1.51
N GLY A 175 -18.83 -1.05 -1.25
CA GLY A 175 -18.09 -2.29 -1.00
C GLY A 175 -17.19 -2.67 -2.16
N PHE A 176 -17.70 -2.65 -3.40
CA PHE A 176 -16.92 -2.91 -4.59
C PHE A 176 -15.73 -1.94 -4.72
N LEU A 177 -15.96 -0.63 -4.60
CA LEU A 177 -14.89 0.37 -4.68
C LEU A 177 -13.83 0.17 -3.61
N ALA A 178 -14.23 -0.21 -2.39
CA ALA A 178 -13.30 -0.47 -1.28
C ALA A 178 -12.32 -1.60 -1.62
N VAL A 179 -12.84 -2.76 -2.04
CA VAL A 179 -12.00 -3.93 -2.33
C VAL A 179 -11.31 -3.84 -3.70
N PHE A 180 -11.90 -3.16 -4.67
CA PHE A 180 -11.29 -2.92 -5.98
C PHE A 180 -10.09 -1.97 -5.87
N THR A 181 -10.21 -0.91 -5.08
CA THR A 181 -9.09 0.02 -4.82
C THR A 181 -7.91 -0.71 -4.19
N GLU A 182 -8.17 -1.65 -3.28
CA GLU A 182 -7.13 -2.53 -2.72
C GLU A 182 -6.55 -3.48 -3.79
N ALA A 183 -7.40 -4.07 -4.63
CA ALA A 183 -6.97 -4.99 -5.67
C ALA A 183 -6.04 -4.35 -6.72
N MET A 184 -6.18 -3.05 -6.95
CA MET A 184 -5.37 -2.31 -7.92
C MET A 184 -3.98 -1.92 -7.43
N LEU A 185 -3.61 -2.23 -6.18
CA LEU A 185 -2.28 -1.89 -5.63
C LEU A 185 -1.10 -2.48 -6.42
N GLY A 186 -1.25 -3.70 -6.94
CA GLY A 186 -0.19 -4.37 -7.71
C GLY A 186 -0.07 -3.90 -9.16
N VAL A 187 -1.12 -3.28 -9.72
CA VAL A 187 -1.18 -2.94 -11.16
C VAL A 187 -0.14 -1.90 -11.57
N PRO A 188 0.13 -0.82 -10.81
CA PRO A 188 1.21 0.11 -11.13
C PRO A 188 2.57 -0.57 -11.23
N GLN A 189 2.86 -1.55 -10.38
CA GLN A 189 4.11 -2.31 -10.44
C GLN A 189 4.17 -3.18 -11.71
N LEU A 190 3.07 -3.88 -12.02
CA LEU A 190 2.94 -4.67 -13.26
C LEU A 190 3.18 -3.82 -14.50
N TYR A 191 2.61 -2.60 -14.54
CA TYR A 191 2.78 -1.67 -15.63
C TYR A 191 4.22 -1.14 -15.73
N ARG A 192 4.84 -0.76 -14.61
CA ARG A 192 6.22 -0.27 -14.57
C ARG A 192 7.21 -1.32 -15.07
N ASN A 193 7.05 -2.57 -14.64
CA ASN A 193 7.86 -3.68 -15.11
C ASN A 193 7.71 -3.86 -16.63
N TYR A 194 6.49 -3.79 -17.15
CA TYR A 194 6.23 -3.88 -18.60
C TYR A 194 6.88 -2.74 -19.39
N GLN A 195 6.76 -1.50 -18.89
CA GLN A 195 7.33 -0.32 -19.53
C GLN A 195 8.86 -0.35 -19.53
N ASN A 196 9.45 -0.67 -18.38
CA ASN A 196 10.91 -0.70 -18.21
C ASN A 196 11.56 -1.95 -18.79
N ARG A 197 10.77 -2.98 -19.13
CA ARG A 197 11.24 -4.30 -19.57
C ARG A 197 12.27 -4.92 -18.61
N SER A 198 12.19 -4.54 -17.34
CA SER A 198 13.11 -4.95 -16.27
C SER A 198 12.35 -4.98 -14.95
N THR A 199 12.70 -5.94 -14.09
CA THR A 199 12.25 -6.01 -12.70
C THR A 199 13.33 -5.59 -11.71
N GLU A 200 14.36 -4.87 -12.19
CA GLU A 200 15.45 -4.38 -11.35
C GLU A 200 14.94 -3.35 -10.32
N GLY A 201 15.35 -3.51 -9.06
CA GLY A 201 14.85 -2.70 -7.94
C GLY A 201 13.59 -3.22 -7.25
N MET A 202 12.95 -4.29 -7.77
CA MET A 202 11.80 -4.94 -7.12
C MET A 202 12.23 -6.10 -6.21
N SER A 203 11.68 -6.17 -5.00
CA SER A 203 11.91 -7.29 -4.08
C SER A 203 11.04 -8.49 -4.44
N VAL A 204 11.59 -9.50 -5.12
CA VAL A 204 10.87 -10.73 -5.50
C VAL A 204 10.31 -11.46 -4.26
N LYS A 205 11.03 -11.44 -3.14
CA LYS A 205 10.57 -12.03 -1.87
C LYS A 205 9.29 -11.36 -1.35
N MET A 206 9.16 -10.05 -1.52
CA MET A 206 7.97 -9.29 -1.13
C MET A 206 6.77 -9.70 -2.00
N VAL A 207 6.97 -9.82 -3.32
CA VAL A 207 5.90 -10.24 -4.23
C VAL A 207 5.41 -11.66 -3.90
N LEU A 208 6.33 -12.60 -3.61
CA LEU A 208 5.93 -13.95 -3.17
C LEU A 208 5.10 -13.94 -1.87
N MET A 209 5.44 -13.06 -0.92
CA MET A 209 4.64 -12.90 0.30
C MET A 209 3.25 -12.35 -0.01
N TRP A 210 3.15 -11.34 -0.90
CA TRP A 210 1.85 -10.82 -1.37
C TRP A 210 1.01 -11.93 -2.00
N THR A 211 1.59 -12.69 -2.93
CA THR A 211 0.87 -13.79 -3.62
C THR A 211 0.35 -14.82 -2.62
N SER A 212 1.17 -15.20 -1.64
CA SER A 212 0.77 -16.15 -0.61
C SER A 212 -0.36 -15.60 0.28
N GLY A 213 -0.28 -14.33 0.67
CA GLY A 213 -1.27 -13.65 1.49
C GLY A 213 -2.60 -13.47 0.77
N ASP A 214 -2.57 -13.02 -0.49
CA ASP A 214 -3.75 -12.79 -1.31
C ASP A 214 -4.42 -14.12 -1.71
N THR A 215 -3.63 -15.18 -1.94
CA THR A 215 -4.17 -16.53 -2.15
C THR A 215 -4.89 -17.02 -0.89
N PHE A 216 -4.24 -16.92 0.27
CA PHE A 216 -4.84 -17.30 1.55
C PHE A 216 -6.12 -16.51 1.84
N LYS A 217 -6.09 -15.19 1.64
CA LYS A 217 -7.22 -14.28 1.81
C LYS A 217 -8.39 -14.64 0.87
N THR A 218 -8.09 -14.93 -0.40
CA THR A 218 -9.11 -15.32 -1.39
C THR A 218 -9.77 -16.66 -1.03
N VAL A 219 -8.98 -17.66 -0.61
CA VAL A 219 -9.51 -18.94 -0.12
C VAL A 219 -10.40 -18.70 1.10
N TYR A 220 -9.97 -17.87 2.05
CA TYR A 220 -10.76 -17.51 3.22
C TYR A 220 -12.11 -16.88 2.83
N PHE A 221 -12.16 -16.00 1.83
CA PHE A 221 -13.40 -15.39 1.35
C PHE A 221 -14.36 -16.39 0.73
N ILE A 222 -13.85 -17.33 -0.06
CA ILE A 222 -14.66 -18.37 -0.70
C ILE A 222 -15.23 -19.34 0.35
N LEU A 223 -14.41 -19.75 1.31
CA LEU A 223 -14.83 -20.70 2.36
C LEU A 223 -15.87 -20.07 3.32
N ASN A 224 -15.70 -18.81 3.70
CA ASN A 224 -16.60 -18.11 4.62
C ASN A 224 -17.79 -17.42 3.93
N GLN A 225 -18.03 -17.68 2.64
CA GLN A 225 -19.15 -17.09 1.88
C GLN A 225 -19.22 -15.55 2.02
N ALA A 226 -18.06 -14.88 1.96
CA ALA A 226 -17.97 -13.43 2.02
C ALA A 226 -18.74 -12.79 0.84
N PRO A 227 -19.14 -11.51 0.94
CA PRO A 227 -19.80 -10.80 -0.17
C PRO A 227 -19.02 -10.96 -1.48
N PHE A 228 -19.74 -11.13 -2.59
CA PHE A 228 -19.15 -11.54 -3.87
C PHE A 228 -18.01 -10.63 -4.34
N GLN A 229 -18.02 -9.34 -3.96
CA GLN A 229 -16.97 -8.39 -4.31
C GLN A 229 -15.60 -8.84 -3.79
N PHE A 230 -15.54 -9.42 -2.58
CA PHE A 230 -14.29 -9.88 -1.97
C PHE A 230 -13.67 -11.03 -2.75
N SER A 231 -14.47 -11.99 -3.20
CA SER A 231 -13.97 -13.14 -3.96
C SER A 231 -13.46 -12.72 -5.33
N ILE A 232 -14.20 -11.89 -6.07
CA ILE A 232 -13.79 -11.41 -7.40
C ILE A 232 -12.51 -10.56 -7.30
N CYS A 233 -12.47 -9.62 -6.37
CA CYS A 233 -11.30 -8.76 -6.19
C CYS A 233 -10.09 -9.53 -5.66
N GLY A 234 -10.30 -10.52 -4.77
CA GLY A 234 -9.23 -11.40 -4.30
C GLY A 234 -8.62 -12.24 -5.42
N LEU A 235 -9.44 -12.82 -6.31
CA LEU A 235 -8.96 -13.51 -7.50
C LEU A 235 -8.17 -12.58 -8.43
N LEU A 236 -8.64 -11.35 -8.60
CA LEU A 236 -7.92 -10.32 -9.37
C LEU A 236 -6.56 -9.99 -8.76
N GLN A 237 -6.45 -9.89 -7.44
CA GLN A 237 -5.18 -9.69 -6.74
C GLN A 237 -4.20 -10.83 -7.03
N VAL A 238 -4.63 -12.07 -6.81
CA VAL A 238 -3.82 -13.26 -7.09
C VAL A 238 -3.37 -13.30 -8.56
N PHE A 239 -4.25 -12.93 -9.49
CA PHE A 239 -3.90 -12.85 -10.91
C PHE A 239 -2.83 -11.80 -11.20
N VAL A 240 -2.97 -10.58 -10.65
CA VAL A 240 -1.99 -9.50 -10.83
C VAL A 240 -0.64 -9.93 -10.26
N ASP A 241 -0.63 -10.56 -9.09
CA ASP A 241 0.58 -11.06 -8.44
C ASP A 241 1.30 -12.14 -9.28
N ILE A 242 0.55 -13.11 -9.81
CA ILE A 242 1.09 -14.12 -10.73
C ILE A 242 1.64 -13.45 -12.00
N ALA A 243 0.96 -12.44 -12.54
CA ALA A 243 1.45 -11.72 -13.70
C ALA A 243 2.77 -10.98 -13.43
N ILE A 244 2.95 -10.41 -12.23
CA ILE A 244 4.22 -9.79 -11.81
C ILE A 244 5.31 -10.86 -11.68
N LEU A 245 5.01 -12.01 -11.04
CA LEU A 245 5.97 -13.11 -10.92
C LEU A 245 6.37 -13.68 -12.29
N LEU A 246 5.43 -13.73 -13.24
CA LEU A 246 5.72 -14.12 -14.62
C LEU A 246 6.68 -13.12 -15.30
N GLN A 247 6.48 -11.82 -15.10
CA GLN A 247 7.42 -10.81 -15.60
C GLN A 247 8.83 -10.98 -14.99
N VAL A 248 8.92 -11.29 -13.69
CA VAL A 248 10.21 -11.58 -13.03
C VAL A 248 10.89 -12.76 -13.72
N TYR A 249 10.17 -13.85 -13.97
CA TYR A 249 10.71 -15.03 -14.63
C TYR A 249 11.19 -14.71 -16.06
N LEU A 250 10.35 -14.05 -16.86
CA LEU A 250 10.65 -13.73 -18.26
C LEU A 250 11.84 -12.77 -18.40
N TYR A 251 11.91 -11.72 -17.59
CA TYR A 251 12.99 -10.72 -17.66
C TYR A 251 14.29 -11.21 -17.00
N SER A 252 14.22 -12.18 -16.08
CA SER A 252 15.42 -12.85 -15.55
C SER A 252 16.03 -13.83 -16.57
N TYR A 253 15.20 -14.52 -17.35
CA TYR A 253 15.64 -15.52 -18.32
C TYR A 253 16.16 -14.90 -19.64
N TYR A 254 15.58 -13.77 -20.05
CA TYR A 254 16.05 -12.98 -21.19
C TYR A 254 16.52 -11.60 -20.72
N PRO A 255 17.69 -11.50 -20.06
CA PRO A 255 18.25 -10.20 -19.67
C PRO A 255 18.52 -9.40 -20.94
N GLN A 256 17.68 -8.40 -21.20
CA GLN A 256 17.95 -7.48 -22.30
C GLN A 256 19.19 -6.67 -21.92
N LYS A 257 20.21 -6.69 -22.77
CA LYS A 257 21.42 -5.85 -22.61
C LYS A 257 20.95 -4.42 -22.31
N PRO A 258 21.51 -3.73 -21.30
CA PRO A 258 21.19 -2.34 -21.06
C PRO A 258 21.39 -1.58 -22.38
N ALA A 259 20.37 -0.82 -22.79
CA ALA A 259 20.51 0.10 -23.90
C ALA A 259 21.76 0.94 -23.60
N SER A 260 22.79 0.83 -24.45
CA SER A 260 23.99 1.62 -24.32
C SER A 260 23.55 3.09 -24.29
N HIS A 261 23.62 3.72 -23.11
CA HIS A 261 23.64 5.17 -23.06
C HIS A 261 24.80 5.57 -23.96
N THR A 262 24.47 6.10 -25.12
CA THR A 262 25.42 6.64 -26.08
C THR A 262 26.11 7.76 -25.32
N THR A 263 27.31 7.48 -24.81
CA THR A 263 28.24 8.51 -24.40
C THR A 263 28.40 9.39 -25.62
N HIS A 264 27.80 10.59 -25.58
CA HIS A 264 28.18 11.64 -26.51
C HIS A 264 29.70 11.76 -26.41
N PRO A 265 30.47 11.48 -27.48
CA PRO A 265 31.87 11.82 -27.47
C PRO A 265 31.93 13.34 -27.36
N ALA A 266 32.51 13.83 -26.27
CA ALA A 266 32.92 15.23 -26.17
C ALA A 266 33.74 15.54 -27.42
N SER A 267 33.13 16.34 -28.31
CA SER A 267 33.77 16.75 -29.56
C SER A 267 34.85 17.75 -29.19
N THR A 268 36.08 17.25 -29.17
CA THR A 268 37.31 18.03 -29.29
C THR A 268 37.26 18.87 -30.59
N LYS A 269 37.12 20.19 -30.46
CA LYS A 269 37.66 21.21 -31.39
C LYS A 269 37.98 22.43 -30.52
N ALA A 270 39.24 22.80 -30.24
CA ALA A 270 40.25 23.31 -31.15
C ALA A 270 39.78 24.55 -31.92
N LEU A 271 39.82 25.72 -31.26
CA LEU A 271 40.52 26.95 -31.68
C LEU A 271 40.42 28.01 -30.57
#